data_AF-A0A1R1C147-F1
#
_entry.id   AF-A0A1R1C147-F1
#
_cell.length_a   1.000
_cell.length_b   1.000
_cell.length_c   1.000
_cell.angle_alpha   90.00
_cell.angle_beta   90.00
_cell.angle_gamma   90.00
#
_symmetry.space_group_name_H-M   'P 1'
#
loop_
_entity.id
_entity.type
_entity.pdbx_description
1 polymer ?
#
loop_
_entity_poly.entity_id
_entity_poly.type
_entity_poly.pdbx_seq_one_letter_code
_entity_poly.pdbx_strand_id
1 'polypeptide(L)' 'MKLEPSEVPIWAWILLGAILLSQSIWLFYDARKRGLYPWFWGVWGLFQFPLPTLIYLLFARKIFKRRT' A
#
# COMPACT_ATOMS: atom_id res chain seq x y z
N MET A 1 -0.29 -15.46 -25.59
CA MET A 1 -1.69 -15.11 -25.26
C MET A 1 -1.68 -13.63 -24.89
N LYS A 2 -1.93 -12.74 -25.87
CA LYS A 2 -1.97 -11.29 -25.62
C LYS A 2 -3.36 -11.00 -25.07
N LEU A 3 -3.44 -10.47 -23.84
CA LEU A 3 -4.70 -10.03 -23.26
C LEU A 3 -5.06 -8.70 -23.95
N GLU A 4 -6.05 -8.74 -24.83
CA GLU A 4 -6.65 -7.52 -25.40
C GLU A 4 -7.29 -6.73 -24.23
N PRO A 5 -7.04 -5.40 -24.08
CA PRO A 5 -7.58 -4.60 -22.97
C PRO A 5 -9.11 -4.60 -22.85
N SER A 6 -9.82 -5.08 -23.88
CA SER A 6 -11.27 -5.14 -23.98
C SER A 6 -11.94 -6.17 -23.06
N GLU A 7 -11.19 -7.08 -22.44
CA GLU A 7 -11.78 -8.17 -21.63
C GLU A 7 -11.72 -7.93 -20.11
N VAL A 8 -11.06 -6.87 -19.63
CA VAL A 8 -10.98 -6.61 -18.19
C VAL A 8 -12.30 -5.99 -17.72
N PRO A 9 -13.08 -6.69 -16.89
CA PRO A 9 -14.40 -6.19 -16.52
C PRO A 9 -14.28 -4.98 -15.58
N ILE A 10 -15.21 -4.03 -15.70
CA ILE A 10 -15.21 -2.77 -14.92
C ILE A 10 -15.11 -3.01 -13.41
N TRP A 11 -15.75 -4.08 -12.90
CA TRP A 11 -15.67 -4.43 -11.49
C TRP A 11 -14.25 -4.76 -11.03
N ALA A 12 -13.39 -5.29 -11.91
CA ALA A 12 -12.00 -5.58 -11.57
C ALA A 12 -11.20 -4.29 -11.36
N TRP A 13 -11.48 -3.24 -12.12
CA TRP A 13 -10.89 -1.91 -11.91
C TRP A 13 -11.37 -1.27 -10.61
N ILE A 14 -12.67 -1.40 -10.30
CA ILE A 14 -13.22 -0.93 -9.02
C ILE A 14 -12.58 -1.68 -7.85
N LEU A 15 -12.45 -3.01 -7.95
CA LEU A 15 -11.80 -3.83 -6.95
C LEU A 15 -10.33 -3.46 -6.77
N LEU A 16 -9.60 -3.23 -7.87
CA LEU A 16 -8.21 -2.80 -7.84
C LEU A 16 -8.06 -1.45 -7.13
N GLY A 17 -8.93 -0.47 -7.45
CA GLY A 17 -8.97 0.82 -6.78
C GLY A 17 -9.30 0.70 -5.29
N ALA A 18 -10.27 -0.15 -4.93
CA ALA A 18 -10.62 -0.42 -3.54
C ALA A 18 -9.45 -1.03 -2.77
N ILE A 19 -8.76 -2.02 -3.35
CA ILE A 19 -7.57 -2.64 -2.74
C ILE A 19 -6.45 -1.61 -2.53
N LEU A 20 -6.15 -0.79 -3.54
CA LEU A 20 -5.13 0.27 -3.45
C LEU A 20 -5.48 1.29 -2.36
N LEU A 21 -6.74 1.73 -2.29
CA LEU A 21 -7.22 2.66 -1.26
C LEU A 21 -7.15 2.03 0.13
N SER A 22 -7.64 0.80 0.30
CA SER A 22 -7.56 0.07 1.57
C SER A 22 -6.10 -0.12 2.02
N GLN A 23 -5.18 -0.47 1.11
CA GLN A 23 -3.75 -0.59 1.45
C GLN A 23 -3.19 0.76 1.90
N SER A 24 -3.47 1.84 1.16
CA SER A 24 -2.98 3.19 1.46
C SER A 24 -3.47 3.70 2.81
N ILE A 25 -4.76 3.52 3.11
CA ILE A 25 -5.36 3.88 4.40
C ILE A 25 -4.72 3.09 5.54
N TRP A 26 -4.53 1.79 5.35
CA TRP A 26 -3.88 0.94 6.36
C TRP A 26 -2.43 1.36 6.63
N LEU A 27 -1.65 1.60 5.57
CA LEU A 27 -0.29 2.15 5.65
C LEU A 27 -0.27 3.49 6.37
N PHE A 28 -1.14 4.43 6.00
CA PHE A 28 -1.22 5.74 6.66
C PHE A 28 -1.52 5.63 8.15
N TYR A 29 -2.47 4.76 8.53
CA TYR A 29 -2.87 4.58 9.93
C TYR A 29 -1.79 3.88 10.77
N ASP A 30 -1.18 2.81 10.25
CA ASP A 30 -0.10 2.10 10.94
C ASP A 30 1.17 2.98 11.06
N ALA A 31 1.50 3.72 9.99
CA ALA A 31 2.60 4.66 9.96
C ALA A 31 2.39 5.82 10.96
N ARG A 32 1.14 6.32 11.08
CA ARG A 32 0.74 7.32 12.09
C ARG A 32 0.93 6.79 13.51
N LYS A 33 0.55 5.54 13.79
CA LYS A 33 0.74 4.92 15.11
C LYS A 33 2.20 4.73 15.48
N ARG A 34 3.08 4.52 14.48
CA ARG A 34 4.52 4.30 14.69
C ARG A 34 5.36 5.57 14.62
N GLY A 35 4.75 6.73 14.32
CA GLY A 35 5.47 7.99 14.11
C GLY A 35 6.34 7.99 12.84
N LEU A 36 6.08 7.08 11.90
CA LEU A 36 6.81 6.96 10.64
C LEU A 36 6.05 7.74 9.58
N TYR A 37 6.52 8.92 9.17
CA TYR A 37 6.01 9.76 8.06
C TYR A 37 4.69 9.28 7.38
N PRO A 38 3.52 9.46 8.01
CA PRO A 38 2.28 8.81 7.59
C PRO A 38 1.83 9.23 6.19
N TRP A 39 2.04 10.50 5.83
CA TRP A 39 1.77 11.04 4.50
C TRP A 39 2.61 10.37 3.41
N PHE A 40 3.88 10.08 3.70
CA PHE A 40 4.79 9.43 2.75
C PHE A 40 4.31 8.02 2.43
N TRP A 41 4.00 7.23 3.46
CA TRP A 41 3.55 5.84 3.30
C TRP A 41 2.13 5.73 2.72
N GLY A 42 1.24 6.68 3.02
CA GLY A 42 -0.10 6.75 2.43
C GLY A 42 -0.06 7.04 0.93
N VAL A 43 0.65 8.09 0.50
CA VAL A 43 0.75 8.46 -0.93
C VAL A 43 1.53 7.41 -1.71
N TRP A 44 2.62 6.87 -1.16
CA TRP A 44 3.38 5.83 -1.84
C TRP A 44 2.57 4.53 -2.00
N GLY A 45 1.73 4.18 -1.02
CA GLY A 45 0.81 3.06 -1.13
C GLY A 45 -0.22 3.18 -2.26
N LEU A 46 -0.44 4.36 -2.86
CA LEU A 46 -1.37 4.51 -3.99
C LEU A 46 -0.72 4.26 -5.35
N PHE A 47 0.60 4.40 -5.46
CA PHE A 47 1.30 4.33 -6.75
C PHE A 47 1.59 2.91 -7.23
N GLN A 48 1.82 1.97 -6.30
CA GLN A 48 2.21 0.61 -6.68
C GLN A 48 1.71 -0.40 -5.66
N PHE A 49 1.22 -1.54 -6.13
CA PHE A 49 0.96 -2.72 -5.30
C PHE A 49 1.85 -3.84 -5.86
N PRO A 50 2.61 -4.62 -5.05
CA PRO A 50 2.72 -4.68 -3.59
C PRO A 50 4.01 -4.06 -3.00
N LEU A 51 4.86 -3.44 -3.84
CA LEU A 51 6.20 -2.97 -3.45
C LEU A 51 6.23 -2.02 -2.23
N PRO A 52 5.34 -0.99 -2.11
CA PRO A 52 5.36 -0.07 -0.97
C PRO A 52 5.08 -0.80 0.35
N THR A 53 4.24 -1.83 0.32
CA THR A 53 3.93 -2.66 1.49
C THR A 53 5.13 -3.50 1.92
N LEU A 54 5.89 -4.06 0.97
CA LEU A 54 7.13 -4.79 1.26
C LEU A 54 8.21 -3.87 1.86
N ILE A 55 8.42 -2.71 1.25
CA ILE A 55 9.38 -1.71 1.74
C ILE A 55 8.94 -1.20 3.12
N TYR A 56 7.65 -0.95 3.32
CA TYR A 56 7.11 -0.56 4.62
C TYR A 56 7.34 -1.61 5.69
N LEU A 57 7.10 -2.90 5.42
CA LEU A 57 7.35 -3.97 6.38
C LEU A 57 8.83 -4.08 6.74
N LEU A 58 9.74 -3.89 5.78
CA LEU A 58 11.17 -3.83 6.04
C LEU A 58 11.54 -2.62 6.92
N PHE A 59 11.02 -1.43 6.59
CA PHE A 59 11.25 -0.20 7.35
C PHE A 59 10.62 -0.25 8.76
N ALA A 60 9.40 -0.76 8.88
CA ALA A 60 8.70 -0.94 10.15
C ALA A 60 9.44 -1.95 11.04
N ARG A 61 10.00 -3.04 10.49
CA ARG A 61 10.85 -3.96 11.27
C ARG A 61 12.20 -3.36 11.66
N LYS A 62 12.84 -2.56 10.79
CA LYS A 62 14.15 -1.96 11.06
C LYS A 62 14.08 -0.77 12.02
N ILE A 63 13.11 0.11 11.83
CA ILE A 63 12.96 1.34 12.65
C ILE A 63 12.24 1.03 13.96
N PHE A 64 11.25 0.14 13.94
CA PHE A 64 10.50 -0.26 15.14
C PHE A 64 11.16 -1.43 15.87
N LYS A 65 12.49 -1.38 16.04
CA LYS A 65 13.14 -2.17 17.08
C LYS A 65 12.69 -1.54 18.40
N ARG A 66 11.61 -2.05 18.98
CA ARG A 66 11.11 -1.65 20.31
C ARG A 66 12.33 -1.55 21.23
N ARG A 67 12.67 -0.33 21.68
CA ARG A 67 13.39 -0.23 22.95
C ARG A 67 12.36 -0.64 23.99
N THR A 68 12.55 -1.85 24.52
CA THR A 68 11.95 -2.42 25.74
C THR A 68 10.43 -2.60 25.74
#